data_AF-A0A6I6SBD1-F1
#
_entry.id   AF-A0A6I6SBD1-F1
#
_cell.length_a   1.000
_cell.length_b   1.000
_cell.length_c   1.000
_cell.angle_alpha   90.00
_cell.angle_beta   90.00
_cell.angle_gamma   90.00
#
_symmetry.space_group_name_H-M   'P 1'
#
loop_
_entity.id
_entity.type
_entity.pdbx_description
1 polymer ?
#
loop_
_entity_poly.entity_id
_entity_poly.type
_entity_poly.pdbx_seq_one_letter_code
_entity_poly.pdbx_strand_id
1 'polypeptide(L)'
;MAKLMVLLIGVAVVFAAVAFKGGNPLVGVVFVLVAAAPVVYLGYLVANRGRAGTAAAQAVQPQQRRRQTLFLRVTALVMVVAVGYGVYWVMFEPKANDKALSRVSDFETGCGDGMARKYFPQAADHTGAGPHPIAMFSISESGSPSQVFPTSGSPDYWSGNSLDPHRVQLIACLDSPDEGEYLTDCKFTTDSIKLYRGVYDMTVYEARTGKKVGSEQLRGSGKPNCPGLVYLKRGTDKLHTEPEFADYQAVLRKYVDS
;
A
#
# COMPACT_ATOMS: atom_id res chain seq x y z
N MET A 1 14.69 24.84 -20.40
CA MET A 1 13.35 25.38 -20.06
C MET A 1 12.23 24.64 -20.78
N ALA A 2 12.09 24.76 -22.12
CA ALA A 2 10.99 24.13 -22.87
C ALA A 2 10.92 22.59 -22.70
N LYS A 3 12.05 21.88 -22.83
CA LYS A 3 12.11 20.42 -22.62
C LYS A 3 11.66 19.99 -21.21
N LEU A 4 12.00 20.79 -20.19
CA LEU A 4 11.63 20.51 -18.80
C LEU A 4 10.13 20.74 -18.54
N MET A 5 9.54 21.77 -19.16
CA MET A 5 8.09 22.01 -19.11
C MET A 5 7.30 20.91 -19.81
N VAL A 6 7.74 20.47 -21.00
CA VAL A 6 7.09 19.37 -21.72
C VAL A 6 7.12 18.09 -20.88
N LEU A 7 8.25 17.80 -20.23
CA LEU A 7 8.39 16.63 -19.36
C LEU A 7 7.46 16.71 -18.15
N LEU A 8 7.38 17.86 -17.48
CA LEU A 8 6.47 18.06 -16.34
C LEU A 8 4.99 17.94 -16.73
N ILE A 9 4.60 18.47 -17.89
CA ILE A 9 3.24 18.33 -18.42
C ILE A 9 2.93 16.85 -18.69
N GLY A 10 3.85 16.14 -19.35
CA GLY A 10 3.69 14.70 -19.62
C GLY A 10 3.50 13.89 -18.34
N VAL A 11 4.34 14.13 -17.33
CA VAL A 11 4.22 13.48 -16.02
C VAL A 11 2.88 13.81 -15.37
N ALA A 12 2.49 15.09 -15.32
CA ALA A 12 1.22 15.49 -14.71
C ALA A 12 0.00 14.86 -15.41
N VAL A 13 0.00 14.75 -16.74
CA VAL A 13 -1.08 14.07 -17.49
C VAL A 13 -1.16 12.59 -17.15
N VAL A 14 -0.02 11.89 -17.05
CA VAL A 14 0.01 10.48 -16.65
C VAL A 14 -0.55 10.30 -15.24
N PHE A 15 -0.11 11.11 -14.28
CA PHE A 15 -0.61 11.04 -12.90
C PHE A 15 -2.10 11.39 -12.79
N ALA A 16 -2.60 12.35 -13.59
CA ALA A 16 -4.02 12.65 -13.65
C ALA A 16 -4.84 11.45 -14.14
N ALA A 17 -4.40 10.79 -15.22
CA ALA A 17 -5.08 9.61 -15.76
C ALA A 17 -5.10 8.45 -14.76
N VAL A 18 -3.99 8.22 -14.05
CA VAL A 18 -3.90 7.21 -12.98
C VAL A 18 -4.83 7.55 -11.82
N ALA A 19 -4.89 8.82 -11.40
CA ALA A 19 -5.76 9.27 -10.32
C ALA A 19 -7.25 9.08 -10.63
N PHE A 20 -7.68 9.44 -11.84
CA PHE A 20 -9.06 9.23 -12.28
C PHE A 20 -9.42 7.75 -12.36
N LYS A 21 -8.55 6.91 -12.92
CA LYS A 21 -8.78 5.46 -12.98
C LYS A 21 -8.80 4.80 -11.60
N GLY A 22 -8.00 5.31 -10.65
CA GLY A 22 -7.97 4.80 -9.28
C GLY A 22 -9.07 5.34 -8.37
N GLY A 23 -10.01 6.14 -8.88
CA GLY A 23 -11.17 6.62 -8.12
C GLY A 23 -10.97 7.88 -7.26
N ASN A 24 -9.87 8.64 -7.44
CA ASN A 24 -9.69 9.93 -6.75
C ASN A 24 -9.71 11.10 -7.74
N PRO A 25 -10.91 11.67 -8.01
CA PRO A 25 -11.05 12.77 -8.96
C PRO A 25 -10.40 14.07 -8.47
N LEU A 26 -10.28 14.30 -7.16
CA LEU A 26 -9.65 15.50 -6.61
C LEU A 26 -8.16 15.54 -6.97
N VAL A 27 -7.44 14.43 -6.78
CA VAL A 27 -6.03 14.30 -7.19
C VAL A 27 -5.89 14.49 -8.70
N GLY A 28 -6.78 13.88 -9.48
CA GLY A 28 -6.82 14.03 -10.94
C GLY A 28 -6.94 15.50 -11.37
N VAL A 29 -7.86 16.25 -10.76
CA VAL A 29 -8.06 17.68 -11.03
C VAL A 29 -6.84 18.51 -10.67
N VAL A 30 -6.19 18.25 -9.53
CA VAL A 30 -4.96 18.97 -9.13
C VAL A 30 -3.85 18.81 -10.17
N PHE A 31 -3.64 17.59 -10.68
CA PHE A 31 -2.65 17.35 -11.73
C PHE A 31 -3.02 17.99 -13.07
N VAL A 32 -4.30 18.03 -13.43
CA VAL A 32 -4.78 18.75 -14.62
C VAL A 32 -4.49 20.25 -14.50
N LEU A 33 -4.76 20.86 -13.35
CA LEU A 33 -4.49 22.28 -13.11
C LEU A 33 -2.99 22.58 -13.18
N VAL A 34 -2.16 21.70 -12.61
CA VAL A 34 -0.70 21.75 -12.72
C VAL A 34 -0.23 21.67 -14.18
N ALA A 35 -0.78 20.75 -14.98
CA ALA A 35 -0.44 20.60 -16.38
C ALA A 35 -0.88 21.82 -17.23
N ALA A 36 -2.00 22.44 -16.88
CA ALA A 36 -2.55 23.59 -17.60
C ALA A 36 -1.84 24.91 -17.26
N ALA A 37 -1.29 25.07 -16.06
CA ALA A 37 -0.71 26.32 -15.59
C ALA A 37 0.38 26.94 -16.53
N PRO A 38 1.34 26.18 -17.07
CA PRO A 38 2.33 26.73 -18.00
C PRO A 38 1.71 27.21 -19.32
N VAL A 39 0.70 26.50 -19.82
CA VAL A 39 0.01 26.81 -21.07
C VAL A 39 -0.84 28.08 -20.91
N VAL A 40 -1.58 28.18 -19.81
CA VAL A 40 -2.37 29.37 -19.46
C VAL A 40 -1.45 30.58 -19.26
N TYR A 41 -0.30 30.41 -18.60
CA TYR A 41 0.67 31.48 -18.40
C TYR A 41 1.30 31.97 -19.72
N LEU A 42 1.65 31.05 -20.64
CA LEU A 42 2.14 31.40 -21.97
C LEU A 42 1.07 32.11 -22.80
N GLY A 43 -0.17 31.60 -22.80
CA GLY A 43 -1.31 32.25 -23.45
C GLY A 43 -1.55 33.67 -22.94
N TYR A 44 -1.47 33.87 -21.62
CA TYR A 44 -1.57 35.19 -21.00
C TYR A 44 -0.46 36.15 -21.46
N LEU A 45 0.79 35.70 -21.52
CA LEU A 45 1.91 36.51 -21.98
C LEU A 45 1.79 36.90 -23.46
N VAL A 46 1.32 35.99 -24.32
CA VAL A 46 1.07 36.26 -25.74
C VAL A 46 -0.09 37.24 -25.91
N ALA A 47 -1.19 37.04 -25.19
CA ALA A 47 -2.37 37.92 -25.23
C ALA A 47 -2.04 39.35 -24.79
N ASN A 48 -1.22 39.52 -23.74
CA ASN A 48 -0.80 40.84 -23.28
C ASN A 48 0.24 41.49 -24.19
N ARG A 49 1.09 40.73 -24.89
CA ARG A 49 1.99 41.29 -25.92
C ARG A 49 1.23 41.83 -27.13
N GLY A 50 0.14 41.18 -27.53
CA GLY A 50 -0.72 41.65 -28.63
C GLY A 50 -1.47 42.96 -28.32
N ARG A 51 -1.74 43.24 -27.04
CA ARG A 51 -2.34 44.52 -26.60
C ARG A 51 -1.31 45.63 -26.40
N ALA A 52 -0.04 45.30 -26.24
CA ALA A 52 1.05 46.25 -26.00
C ALA A 52 1.74 46.70 -27.31
N GLY A 53 0.98 46.86 -28.39
CA GLY A 53 1.43 47.67 -29.52
C GLY A 53 1.69 49.09 -29.03
N THR A 54 2.91 49.61 -29.25
CA THR A 54 3.33 51.01 -29.04
C THR A 54 3.55 51.54 -27.61
N ALA A 55 4.18 50.78 -26.71
CA ALA A 55 4.83 51.41 -25.55
C ALA A 55 6.24 50.86 -25.31
N ALA A 56 7.18 51.80 -25.23
CA ALA A 56 8.63 51.61 -25.16
C ALA A 56 9.08 50.56 -24.14
N ALA A 57 10.26 49.99 -24.40
CA ALA A 57 11.00 49.09 -23.53
C ALA A 57 11.17 49.69 -22.12
N GLN A 58 10.19 49.45 -21.24
CA GLN A 58 10.26 49.82 -19.84
C GLN A 58 11.22 48.87 -19.14
N ALA A 59 12.29 49.45 -18.59
CA ALA A 59 13.17 48.78 -17.65
C ALA A 59 12.35 48.11 -16.56
N VAL A 60 12.46 46.78 -16.46
CA VAL A 60 11.74 45.97 -15.47
C VAL A 60 12.08 46.49 -14.08
N GLN A 61 11.11 47.12 -13.41
CA GLN A 61 11.31 47.64 -12.06
C GLN A 61 11.74 46.52 -11.10
N PRO A 62 12.68 46.77 -10.17
CA PRO A 62 13.19 45.75 -9.24
C PRO A 62 12.08 45.11 -8.38
N GLN A 63 11.01 45.84 -8.11
CA GLN A 63 9.82 45.35 -7.42
C GLN A 63 9.06 44.27 -8.22
N GLN A 64 9.02 44.39 -9.55
CA GLN A 64 8.40 43.41 -10.44
C GLN A 64 9.23 42.12 -10.54
N ARG A 65 10.57 42.23 -10.53
CA ARG A 65 11.49 41.08 -10.42
C ARG A 65 11.29 40.31 -9.11
N ARG A 66 11.14 41.02 -7.98
CA ARG A 66 10.89 40.41 -6.66
C ARG A 66 9.53 39.69 -6.60
N ARG A 67 8.50 40.26 -7.24
CA ARG A 67 7.17 39.63 -7.37
C ARG A 67 7.21 38.38 -8.25
N GLN A 68 7.95 38.41 -9.35
CA GLN A 68 8.14 37.26 -10.25
C GLN A 68 8.90 36.11 -9.58
N THR A 69 9.98 36.39 -8.84
CA THR A 69 10.72 35.34 -8.13
C THR A 69 9.90 34.73 -7.00
N LEU A 70 9.08 35.52 -6.31
CA LEU A 70 8.18 35.02 -5.27
C LEU A 70 7.06 34.14 -5.87
N PHE A 71 6.45 34.55 -6.98
CA PHE A 71 5.49 33.72 -7.72
C PHE A 71 6.12 32.39 -8.15
N LEU A 72 7.31 32.41 -8.77
CA LEU A 72 7.99 31.19 -9.20
C LEU A 72 8.29 30.23 -8.04
N ARG A 73 8.70 30.77 -6.88
CA ARG A 73 8.94 29.97 -5.67
C ARG A 73 7.67 29.34 -5.13
N VAL A 74 6.58 30.10 -5.08
CA VAL A 74 5.27 29.58 -4.64
C VAL A 74 4.77 28.50 -5.60
N THR A 75 4.83 28.74 -6.90
CA THR A 75 4.42 27.73 -7.90
C THR A 75 5.27 26.47 -7.80
N ALA A 76 6.59 26.59 -7.63
CA ALA A 76 7.47 25.44 -7.45
C ALA A 76 7.15 24.66 -6.16
N LEU A 77 6.81 25.34 -5.07
CA LEU A 77 6.43 24.68 -3.81
C LEU A 77 5.09 23.94 -3.94
N VAL A 78 4.09 24.57 -4.56
CA VAL A 78 2.79 23.93 -4.84
C VAL A 78 2.97 22.69 -5.72
N MET A 79 3.84 22.75 -6.73
CA MET A 79 4.19 21.60 -7.57
C MET A 79 4.77 20.46 -6.76
N VAL A 80 5.74 20.73 -5.88
CA VAL A 80 6.36 19.70 -5.04
C VAL A 80 5.33 19.05 -4.12
N VAL A 81 4.46 19.84 -3.50
CA VAL A 81 3.39 19.32 -2.62
C VAL A 81 2.39 18.47 -3.42
N ALA A 82 1.95 18.94 -4.59
CA ALA A 82 1.02 18.20 -5.44
C ALA A 82 1.61 16.88 -5.95
N VAL A 83 2.87 16.89 -6.41
CA VAL A 83 3.58 15.68 -6.84
C VAL A 83 3.78 14.73 -5.66
N GLY A 84 4.22 15.24 -4.51
CA GLY A 84 4.41 14.43 -3.30
C GLY A 84 3.12 13.76 -2.85
N TYR A 85 2.01 14.51 -2.83
CA TYR A 85 0.68 13.96 -2.49
C TYR A 85 0.19 12.95 -3.54
N GLY A 86 0.39 13.20 -4.83
CA GLY A 86 0.03 12.25 -5.87
C GLY A 86 0.82 10.95 -5.83
N VAL A 87 2.13 11.03 -5.60
CA VAL A 87 2.98 9.84 -5.38
C VAL A 87 2.51 9.10 -4.14
N TYR A 88 2.23 9.81 -3.04
CA TYR A 88 1.71 9.20 -1.82
C TYR A 88 0.40 8.44 -2.08
N TRP A 89 -0.54 9.07 -2.77
CA TRP A 89 -1.84 8.47 -3.07
C TRP A 89 -1.75 7.25 -4.01
N VAL A 90 -0.85 7.30 -5.00
CA VAL A 90 -0.64 6.18 -5.93
C VAL A 90 0.03 5.00 -5.24
N MET A 91 0.97 5.25 -4.33
CA MET A 91 1.81 4.22 -3.71
C MET A 91 1.24 3.66 -2.40
N PHE A 92 0.54 4.47 -1.59
CA PHE A 92 0.16 4.07 -0.23
C PHE A 92 -1.33 3.89 -0.02
N GLU A 93 -2.18 4.48 -0.87
CA GLU A 93 -3.62 4.40 -0.64
C GLU A 93 -4.24 3.12 -1.24
N PRO A 94 -5.01 2.34 -0.45
CA PRO A 94 -5.62 1.11 -0.94
C PRO A 94 -6.49 1.35 -2.17
N LYS A 95 -6.47 0.42 -3.12
CA LYS A 95 -7.27 0.48 -4.36
C LYS A 95 -8.32 -0.61 -4.39
N ALA A 96 -9.47 -0.32 -4.99
CA ALA A 96 -10.46 -1.35 -5.24
C ALA A 96 -9.86 -2.46 -6.11
N ASN A 97 -10.26 -3.69 -5.83
CA ASN A 97 -10.06 -4.83 -6.69
C ASN A 97 -11.38 -5.15 -7.39
N ASP A 98 -11.40 -4.97 -8.71
CA ASP A 98 -12.59 -5.18 -9.54
C ASP A 98 -12.70 -6.64 -10.04
N LYS A 99 -11.73 -7.49 -9.71
CA LYS A 99 -11.78 -8.92 -10.06
C LYS A 99 -12.85 -9.63 -9.24
N ALA A 100 -13.52 -10.61 -9.85
CA ALA A 100 -14.46 -11.47 -9.15
C ALA A 100 -13.76 -12.26 -8.03
N LEU A 101 -14.39 -12.30 -6.86
CA LEU A 101 -13.95 -13.13 -5.75
C LEU A 101 -14.38 -14.59 -6.00
N SER A 102 -13.41 -15.46 -6.24
CA SER A 102 -13.65 -16.89 -6.52
C SER A 102 -13.13 -17.79 -5.41
N ARG A 103 -12.12 -17.33 -4.67
CA ARG A 103 -11.44 -18.07 -3.61
C ARG A 103 -10.89 -17.12 -2.56
N VAL A 104 -10.66 -17.64 -1.36
CA VAL A 104 -10.12 -16.83 -0.25
C VAL A 104 -8.73 -16.30 -0.57
N SER A 105 -7.91 -17.04 -1.32
CA SER A 105 -6.60 -16.55 -1.76
C SER A 105 -6.66 -15.31 -2.67
N ASP A 106 -7.82 -14.95 -3.24
CA ASP A 106 -7.95 -13.70 -4.02
C ASP A 106 -7.76 -12.46 -3.11
N PHE A 107 -7.94 -12.61 -1.79
CA PHE A 107 -7.71 -11.56 -0.78
C PHE A 107 -6.23 -11.30 -0.46
N GLU A 108 -5.30 -12.12 -0.98
CA GLU A 108 -3.86 -12.02 -0.72
C GLU A 108 -3.29 -10.64 -1.07
N THR A 109 -3.76 -10.05 -2.18
CA THR A 109 -3.40 -8.68 -2.61
C THR A 109 -3.86 -7.59 -1.61
N GLY A 110 -4.75 -7.95 -0.70
CA GLY A 110 -5.15 -7.15 0.46
C GLY A 110 -4.06 -7.00 1.52
N CYS A 111 -2.96 -7.76 1.43
CA CYS A 111 -1.80 -7.66 2.32
C CYS A 111 -0.57 -6.98 1.69
N GLY A 112 -0.65 -6.54 0.43
CA GLY A 112 0.35 -5.63 -0.14
C GLY A 112 1.16 -6.17 -1.31
N ASP A 113 0.64 -7.15 -2.06
CA ASP A 113 1.27 -7.54 -3.33
C ASP A 113 1.13 -6.42 -4.39
N GLY A 114 2.24 -5.77 -4.74
CA GLY A 114 2.33 -4.72 -5.78
C GLY A 114 2.48 -3.28 -5.29
N MET A 115 2.17 -2.31 -6.16
CA MET A 115 2.39 -0.87 -5.89
C MET A 115 1.46 -0.28 -4.82
N ALA A 116 0.31 -0.89 -4.56
CA ALA A 116 -0.65 -0.45 -3.54
C ALA A 116 -1.55 -1.61 -3.13
N ARG A 117 -1.85 -1.69 -1.83
CA ARG A 117 -2.71 -2.70 -1.22
C ARG A 117 -4.14 -2.66 -1.80
N LYS A 118 -4.83 -3.79 -1.82
CA LYS A 118 -6.20 -3.88 -2.37
C LYS A 118 -7.28 -3.95 -1.29
N TYR A 119 -8.46 -3.43 -1.64
CA TYR A 119 -9.72 -3.69 -0.94
C TYR A 119 -10.75 -4.26 -1.91
N PHE A 120 -11.81 -4.87 -1.39
CA PHE A 120 -12.67 -5.76 -2.16
C PHE A 120 -14.14 -5.36 -1.99
N PRO A 121 -14.68 -4.46 -2.84
CA PRO A 121 -16.05 -3.97 -2.70
C PRO A 121 -17.15 -5.05 -2.70
N GLN A 122 -16.84 -6.23 -3.24
CA GLN A 122 -17.72 -7.41 -3.30
C GLN A 122 -17.71 -8.27 -2.03
N ALA A 123 -16.82 -7.96 -1.07
CA ALA A 123 -16.76 -8.60 0.23
C ALA A 123 -17.88 -8.09 1.15
N ALA A 124 -18.20 -8.84 2.18
CA ALA A 124 -19.24 -8.48 3.13
C ALA A 124 -18.86 -7.25 3.98
N ASP A 125 -19.86 -6.45 4.34
CA ASP A 125 -19.67 -5.31 5.26
C ASP A 125 -19.28 -5.79 6.65
N HIS A 126 -18.29 -5.15 7.26
CA HIS A 126 -17.94 -5.39 8.66
C HIS A 126 -18.90 -4.62 9.59
N THR A 127 -20.11 -5.18 9.78
CA THR A 127 -21.18 -4.61 10.60
C THR A 127 -21.98 -5.71 11.29
N GLY A 128 -22.75 -5.34 12.33
CA GLY A 128 -23.56 -6.27 13.11
C GLY A 128 -22.77 -6.96 14.23
N ALA A 129 -23.40 -7.94 14.87
CA ALA A 129 -22.73 -8.79 15.84
C ALA A 129 -22.00 -9.94 15.11
N GLY A 130 -20.85 -10.37 15.64
CA GLY A 130 -20.08 -11.48 15.13
C GLY A 130 -20.83 -12.83 15.06
N PRO A 131 -20.20 -13.87 14.47
CA PRO A 131 -18.80 -13.91 14.06
C PRO A 131 -18.53 -13.20 12.72
N HIS A 132 -17.45 -12.43 12.68
CA HIS A 132 -16.96 -11.74 11.48
C HIS A 132 -15.93 -12.60 10.73
N PRO A 133 -16.27 -13.16 9.55
CA PRO A 133 -15.37 -14.07 8.87
C PRO A 133 -14.08 -13.40 8.40
N ILE A 134 -12.95 -14.09 8.58
CA ILE A 134 -11.61 -13.52 8.42
C ILE A 134 -10.71 -14.36 7.53
N ALA A 135 -10.12 -13.73 6.52
CA ALA A 135 -9.04 -14.29 5.71
C ALA A 135 -7.69 -13.90 6.32
N MET A 136 -6.75 -14.84 6.43
CA MET A 136 -5.47 -14.59 7.10
C MET A 136 -4.31 -14.98 6.19
N PHE A 137 -3.29 -14.12 6.14
CA PHE A 137 -2.11 -14.29 5.31
C PHE A 137 -0.84 -14.01 6.10
N SER A 138 0.21 -14.77 5.83
CA SER A 138 1.57 -14.53 6.31
C SER A 138 2.53 -14.32 5.15
N ILE A 139 3.58 -13.54 5.37
CA ILE A 139 4.67 -13.42 4.40
C ILE A 139 5.72 -14.49 4.74
N SER A 140 5.94 -15.43 3.83
CA SER A 140 6.98 -16.46 4.00
C SER A 140 8.38 -15.86 3.93
N GLU A 141 9.40 -16.63 4.32
CA GLU A 141 10.82 -16.27 4.14
C GLU A 141 11.21 -16.03 2.67
N SER A 142 10.42 -16.52 1.70
CA SER A 142 10.60 -16.22 0.28
C SER A 142 10.02 -14.85 -0.13
N GLY A 143 9.36 -14.14 0.80
CA GLY A 143 8.69 -12.87 0.58
C GLY A 143 7.36 -13.01 -0.16
N SER A 144 6.85 -14.24 -0.32
CA SER A 144 5.55 -14.50 -0.94
C SER A 144 4.49 -14.59 0.13
N PRO A 145 3.34 -13.93 -0.01
CA PRO A 145 2.25 -14.16 0.91
C PRO A 145 1.75 -15.62 0.80
N SER A 146 1.31 -16.15 1.92
CA SER A 146 0.80 -17.51 2.06
C SER A 146 -0.45 -17.46 2.91
N GLN A 147 -1.47 -18.21 2.51
CA GLN A 147 -2.70 -18.29 3.29
C GLN A 147 -2.45 -19.10 4.57
N VAL A 148 -2.90 -18.57 5.71
CA VAL A 148 -2.89 -19.29 6.98
C VAL A 148 -4.15 -20.16 7.03
N PHE A 149 -3.96 -21.46 7.25
CA PHE A 149 -5.03 -22.44 7.34
C PHE A 149 -5.34 -22.79 8.80
N PRO A 150 -6.63 -22.94 9.14
CA PRO A 150 -7.06 -23.30 10.48
C PRO A 150 -6.77 -24.76 10.77
N THR A 151 -6.67 -25.09 12.05
CA THR A 151 -6.59 -26.49 12.50
C THR A 151 -7.93 -27.19 12.30
N SER A 152 -7.90 -28.52 12.16
CA SER A 152 -9.11 -29.35 12.00
C SER A 152 -10.12 -29.09 13.13
N GLY A 153 -11.39 -28.90 12.79
CA GLY A 153 -12.47 -28.66 13.75
C GLY A 153 -12.68 -27.18 14.09
N SER A 154 -11.90 -26.27 13.51
CA SER A 154 -12.17 -24.83 13.61
C SER A 154 -13.45 -24.44 12.87
N PRO A 155 -14.21 -23.46 13.36
CA PRO A 155 -15.37 -22.93 12.63
C PRO A 155 -15.01 -22.39 11.24
N ASP A 156 -15.95 -22.47 10.31
CA ASP A 156 -15.79 -22.11 8.90
C ASP A 156 -15.60 -20.60 8.63
N TYR A 157 -15.87 -19.75 9.62
CA TYR A 157 -15.60 -18.31 9.56
C TYR A 157 -14.13 -17.95 9.80
N TRP A 158 -13.30 -18.90 10.25
CA TRP A 158 -11.85 -18.77 10.20
C TRP A 158 -11.36 -19.17 8.82
N SER A 159 -10.38 -18.42 8.27
CA SER A 159 -9.70 -18.58 6.97
C SER A 159 -9.65 -20.01 6.40
N GLY A 160 -9.46 -20.16 5.10
CA GLY A 160 -9.19 -21.45 4.49
C GLY A 160 -10.08 -21.69 3.28
N ASN A 161 -10.07 -22.92 2.77
CA ASN A 161 -10.79 -23.24 1.54
C ASN A 161 -12.31 -23.42 1.74
N SER A 162 -12.76 -23.63 2.98
CA SER A 162 -14.18 -23.77 3.31
C SER A 162 -14.90 -22.43 3.49
N LEU A 163 -14.15 -21.34 3.66
CA LEU A 163 -14.70 -20.01 3.86
C LEU A 163 -15.17 -19.43 2.52
N ASP A 164 -16.44 -19.05 2.43
CA ASP A 164 -16.99 -18.37 1.26
C ASP A 164 -16.32 -16.99 1.08
N PRO A 165 -15.66 -16.74 -0.08
CA PRO A 165 -15.00 -15.46 -0.35
C PRO A 165 -15.93 -14.25 -0.23
N HIS A 166 -17.22 -14.39 -0.52
CA HIS A 166 -18.18 -13.28 -0.43
C HIS A 166 -18.62 -12.96 1.00
N ARG A 167 -18.37 -13.87 1.94
CA ARG A 167 -18.68 -13.69 3.37
C ARG A 167 -17.52 -13.11 4.18
N VAL A 168 -16.33 -13.04 3.60
CA VAL A 168 -15.16 -12.44 4.25
C VAL A 168 -15.45 -10.98 4.57
N GLN A 169 -15.26 -10.59 5.83
CA GLN A 169 -15.40 -9.22 6.32
C GLN A 169 -14.05 -8.62 6.72
N LEU A 170 -13.10 -9.46 7.12
CA LEU A 170 -11.80 -9.06 7.64
C LEU A 170 -10.65 -9.72 6.89
N ILE A 171 -9.53 -9.02 6.79
CA ILE A 171 -8.25 -9.52 6.27
C ILE A 171 -7.18 -9.28 7.34
N ALA A 172 -6.55 -10.34 7.83
CA ALA A 172 -5.39 -10.26 8.70
C ALA A 172 -4.11 -10.49 7.88
N CYS A 173 -3.23 -9.51 7.92
CA CYS A 173 -1.94 -9.53 7.23
C CYS A 173 -0.84 -9.60 8.27
N LEU A 174 -0.06 -10.68 8.25
CA LEU A 174 1.12 -10.83 9.07
C LEU A 174 2.35 -10.40 8.26
N ASP A 175 3.05 -9.38 8.76
CA ASP A 175 4.25 -8.83 8.14
C ASP A 175 5.44 -9.78 8.25
N SER A 176 6.55 -9.45 7.58
CA SER A 176 7.79 -10.22 7.73
C SER A 176 8.27 -10.19 9.19
N PRO A 177 8.84 -11.29 9.71
CA PRO A 177 9.27 -11.36 11.10
C PRO A 177 10.48 -10.46 11.37
N ASP A 178 10.44 -9.81 12.53
CA ASP A 178 11.61 -9.35 13.24
C ASP A 178 12.29 -10.49 14.00
N GLU A 179 13.57 -10.29 14.32
CA GLU A 179 14.36 -11.25 15.10
C GLU A 179 13.96 -11.22 16.59
N GLY A 180 13.49 -12.35 17.09
CA GLY A 180 13.31 -12.59 18.51
C GLY A 180 14.46 -13.38 19.13
N GLU A 181 14.14 -14.24 20.10
CA GLU A 181 15.13 -15.07 20.81
C GLU A 181 15.78 -16.10 19.87
N TYR A 182 17.09 -16.30 20.00
CA TYR A 182 17.78 -17.39 19.33
C TYR A 182 17.33 -18.73 19.91
N LEU A 183 16.95 -19.67 19.04
CA LEU A 183 16.48 -20.99 19.44
C LEU A 183 17.54 -22.06 19.22
N THR A 184 18.06 -22.18 18.00
CA THR A 184 19.05 -23.22 17.64
C THR A 184 19.71 -22.97 16.29
N ASP A 185 20.70 -23.80 15.96
CA ASP A 185 21.30 -23.87 14.63
C ASP A 185 20.70 -25.05 13.86
N CYS A 186 19.98 -24.77 12.79
CA CYS A 186 19.43 -25.77 11.89
C CYS A 186 20.50 -26.28 10.93
N LYS A 187 20.91 -27.53 11.13
CA LYS A 187 21.90 -28.21 10.30
C LYS A 187 21.24 -28.84 9.07
N PHE A 188 21.62 -28.37 7.89
CA PHE A 188 21.28 -28.96 6.60
C PHE A 188 22.49 -29.70 6.03
N THR A 189 22.30 -30.41 4.91
CA THR A 189 23.37 -31.20 4.28
C THR A 189 24.55 -30.35 3.83
N THR A 190 24.32 -29.11 3.40
CA THR A 190 25.36 -28.21 2.88
C THR A 190 25.78 -27.13 3.86
N ASP A 191 24.85 -26.65 4.70
CA ASP A 191 25.03 -25.44 5.50
C ASP A 191 24.31 -25.54 6.85
N SER A 192 24.64 -24.62 7.76
CA SER A 192 23.91 -24.42 9.02
C SER A 192 23.28 -23.03 9.01
N ILE A 193 22.01 -22.94 9.42
CA ILE A 193 21.24 -21.70 9.40
C ILE A 193 20.67 -21.45 10.79
N LYS A 194 20.80 -20.24 11.29
CA LYS A 194 20.32 -19.87 12.63
C LYS A 194 18.80 -19.80 12.63
N LEU A 195 18.18 -20.40 13.63
CA LEU A 195 16.74 -20.32 13.87
C LEU A 195 16.48 -19.38 15.05
N TYR A 196 15.70 -18.35 14.80
CA TYR A 196 15.19 -17.41 15.79
C TYR A 196 13.69 -17.60 15.97
N ARG A 197 13.17 -17.13 17.09
CA ARG A 197 11.74 -16.95 17.26
C ARG A 197 11.30 -15.73 16.48
N GLY A 198 10.33 -15.88 15.57
CA GLY A 198 9.80 -14.74 14.83
C GLY A 198 8.98 -13.80 15.74
N VAL A 199 9.14 -12.50 15.56
CA VAL A 199 8.24 -11.48 16.12
C VAL A 199 7.52 -10.82 14.97
N TYR A 200 6.21 -10.90 14.94
CA TYR A 200 5.42 -10.50 13.78
C TYR A 200 4.44 -9.41 14.16
N ASP A 201 4.42 -8.35 13.38
CA ASP A 201 3.33 -7.39 13.43
C ASP A 201 2.21 -7.87 12.50
N MET A 202 0.99 -7.83 13.01
CA MET A 202 -0.21 -8.18 12.27
C MET A 202 -1.10 -6.96 12.17
N THR A 203 -1.61 -6.68 10.98
CA THR A 203 -2.62 -5.64 10.78
C THR A 203 -3.91 -6.25 10.25
N VAL A 204 -5.02 -5.86 10.89
CA VAL A 204 -6.37 -6.28 10.51
C VAL A 204 -7.03 -5.15 9.74
N TYR A 205 -7.55 -5.48 8.57
CA TYR A 205 -8.25 -4.58 7.67
C TYR A 205 -9.68 -5.05 7.42
N GLU A 206 -10.60 -4.12 7.24
CA GLU A 206 -11.91 -4.39 6.69
C GLU A 206 -11.74 -4.77 5.21
N ALA A 207 -12.26 -5.93 4.81
CA ALA A 207 -12.09 -6.47 3.47
C ALA A 207 -12.75 -5.55 2.42
N ARG A 208 -13.95 -5.04 2.72
CA ARG A 208 -14.73 -4.23 1.78
C ARG A 208 -14.15 -2.86 1.50
N THR A 209 -13.66 -2.16 2.53
CA THR A 209 -13.21 -0.76 2.41
C THR A 209 -11.70 -0.60 2.43
N GLY A 210 -10.97 -1.62 2.92
CA GLY A 210 -9.54 -1.55 3.16
C GLY A 210 -9.17 -0.76 4.41
N LYS A 211 -10.13 -0.28 5.20
CA LYS A 211 -9.85 0.50 6.42
C LYS A 211 -9.14 -0.37 7.45
N LYS A 212 -8.13 0.18 8.12
CA LYS A 212 -7.48 -0.47 9.26
C LYS A 212 -8.46 -0.57 10.43
N VAL A 213 -8.67 -1.78 10.92
CA VAL A 213 -9.49 -2.09 12.10
C VAL A 213 -8.62 -2.13 13.35
N GLY A 214 -7.43 -2.71 13.26
CA GLY A 214 -6.50 -2.81 14.38
C GLY A 214 -5.16 -3.41 14.00
N SER A 215 -4.29 -3.55 14.99
CA SER A 215 -2.99 -4.22 14.85
C SER A 215 -2.64 -4.96 16.13
N GLU A 216 -2.03 -6.12 15.97
CA GLU A 216 -1.54 -6.96 17.06
C GLU A 216 -0.09 -7.38 16.80
N GLN A 217 0.56 -7.90 17.83
CA GLN A 217 1.82 -8.58 17.68
C GLN A 217 1.64 -10.06 17.97
N LEU A 218 2.17 -10.91 17.11
CA LEU A 218 2.29 -12.36 17.33
C LEU A 218 3.75 -12.74 17.51
N ARG A 219 3.96 -13.87 18.17
CA ARG A 219 5.28 -14.48 18.28
C ARG A 219 5.23 -15.87 17.69
N GLY A 220 6.29 -16.26 17.00
CA GLY A 220 6.48 -17.62 16.56
C GLY A 220 6.59 -18.59 17.73
N SER A 221 6.55 -19.89 17.42
CA SER A 221 6.76 -20.93 18.42
C SER A 221 8.12 -20.77 19.11
N GLY A 222 8.14 -20.90 20.43
CA GLY A 222 9.39 -20.95 21.22
C GLY A 222 10.07 -22.32 21.18
N LYS A 223 9.47 -23.31 20.50
CA LYS A 223 10.05 -24.64 20.34
C LYS A 223 10.95 -24.67 19.10
N PRO A 224 12.22 -25.06 19.22
CA PRO A 224 13.08 -25.20 18.06
C PRO A 224 12.55 -26.33 17.16
N ASN A 225 12.12 -25.97 15.95
CA ASN A 225 11.67 -26.92 14.94
C ASN A 225 12.35 -26.59 13.60
N CYS A 226 13.41 -27.32 13.29
CA CYS A 226 14.15 -27.12 12.05
C CYS A 226 13.42 -27.80 10.89
N PRO A 227 13.01 -27.04 9.85
CA PRO A 227 12.42 -27.63 8.66
C PRO A 227 13.41 -28.56 7.95
N GLY A 228 12.92 -29.65 7.36
CA GLY A 228 13.77 -30.58 6.60
C GLY A 228 14.25 -30.03 5.25
N LEU A 229 13.53 -29.05 4.70
CA LEU A 229 13.83 -28.35 3.45
C LEU A 229 13.36 -26.90 3.56
N VAL A 230 14.18 -25.94 3.13
CA VAL A 230 13.80 -24.52 3.04
C VAL A 230 14.23 -23.91 1.72
N TYR A 231 13.37 -23.06 1.16
CA TYR A 231 13.70 -22.21 0.03
C TYR A 231 13.98 -20.81 0.53
N LEU A 232 15.24 -20.40 0.44
CA LEU A 232 15.68 -19.10 0.91
C LEU A 232 15.94 -18.16 -0.25
N LYS A 233 15.58 -16.90 -0.05
CA LYS A 233 16.04 -15.83 -0.91
C LYS A 233 17.56 -15.72 -0.80
N ARG A 234 18.22 -15.38 -1.92
CA ARG A 234 19.68 -15.20 -1.93
C ARG A 234 20.08 -14.13 -0.90
N GLY A 235 20.97 -14.50 0.02
CA GLY A 235 21.47 -13.62 1.09
C GLY A 235 20.72 -13.74 2.41
N THR A 236 19.71 -14.61 2.52
CA THR A 236 19.09 -14.95 3.81
C THR A 236 19.93 -16.02 4.52
N ASP A 237 20.34 -15.73 5.75
CA ASP A 237 21.22 -16.57 6.59
C ASP A 237 20.57 -16.97 7.93
N LYS A 238 19.27 -16.71 8.06
CA LYS A 238 18.46 -16.96 9.26
C LYS A 238 17.06 -17.44 8.90
N LEU A 239 16.45 -18.14 9.83
CA LEU A 239 15.07 -18.62 9.79
C LEU A 239 14.33 -18.10 11.01
N HIS A 240 13.01 -17.93 10.88
CA HIS A 240 12.14 -17.60 11.98
C HIS A 240 11.08 -18.71 12.17
N THR A 241 10.72 -18.98 13.43
CA THR A 241 9.55 -19.81 13.71
C THR A 241 8.26 -19.06 13.40
N GLU A 242 7.26 -19.76 12.86
CA GLU A 242 5.93 -19.21 12.58
C GLU A 242 5.02 -19.33 13.82
N PRO A 243 4.00 -18.46 13.97
CA PRO A 243 3.01 -18.59 15.03
C PRO A 243 2.10 -19.81 14.79
N GLU A 244 1.61 -20.43 15.87
CA GLU A 244 0.62 -21.50 15.74
C GLU A 244 -0.78 -20.90 15.51
N PHE A 245 -1.69 -21.63 14.84
CA PHE A 245 -3.05 -21.11 14.57
C PHE A 245 -3.80 -20.70 15.85
N ALA A 246 -3.53 -21.36 16.98
CA ALA A 246 -4.08 -20.98 18.27
C ALA A 246 -3.67 -19.55 18.69
N ASP A 247 -2.45 -19.11 18.35
CA ASP A 247 -1.96 -17.76 18.61
C ASP A 247 -2.75 -16.73 17.79
N TYR A 248 -3.01 -17.03 16.50
CA TYR A 248 -3.88 -16.21 15.66
C TYR A 248 -5.28 -16.07 16.25
N GLN A 249 -5.91 -17.18 16.65
CA GLN A 249 -7.24 -17.13 17.27
C GLN A 249 -7.25 -16.30 18.55
N ALA A 250 -6.25 -16.47 19.41
CA ALA A 250 -6.18 -15.76 20.69
C ALA A 250 -6.20 -14.23 20.50
N VAL A 251 -5.46 -13.71 19.51
CA VAL A 251 -5.38 -12.27 19.26
C VAL A 251 -6.51 -11.75 18.36
N LEU A 252 -7.01 -12.57 17.42
CA LEU A 252 -8.03 -12.15 16.45
C LEU A 252 -9.46 -12.25 16.96
N ARG A 253 -9.73 -13.04 18.00
CA ARG A 253 -11.10 -13.21 18.56
C ARG A 253 -11.79 -11.89 18.86
N LYS A 254 -11.08 -10.88 19.35
CA LYS A 254 -11.68 -9.56 19.64
C LYS A 254 -12.18 -8.80 18.39
N TYR A 255 -11.72 -9.17 17.21
CA TYR A 255 -12.20 -8.62 15.93
C TYR A 255 -13.24 -9.53 15.28
N VAL A 256 -13.16 -10.84 15.54
CA VAL A 256 -14.08 -11.82 14.97
C VAL A 256 -15.38 -11.91 15.77
N ASP A 257 -15.31 -11.87 17.09
CA ASP A 257 -16.46 -12.11 17.97
C ASP A 257 -17.17 -10.81 18.42
N SER A 258 -16.70 -9.64 17.96
CA SER A 258 -17.21 -8.31 18.37
C SER A 258 -18.60 -7.97 17.85
#